data_AF-A0AAW5IP75-F1
#
_entry.id   AF-A0AAW5IP75-F1
#
_cell.length_a   1.000
_cell.length_b   1.000
_cell.length_c   1.000
_cell.angle_alpha   90.00
_cell.angle_beta   90.00
_cell.angle_gamma   90.00
#
_symmetry.space_group_name_H-M   'P 1'
#
loop_
_entity.id
_entity.type
_entity.pdbx_description
1 polymer ?
#
loop_
_entity_poly.entity_id
_entity_poly.type
_entity_poly.pdbx_seq_one_letter_code
_entity_poly.pdbx_strand_id
1 'polypeptide(L)'
;PDPFVESLQHDSIIVQIPRLRGRVNNRLEKILSVFDQSQIYPDDQRMLELDENKYGDDAEMTHILHRLQSAAANPDIRNRMNAEDEFFQALEDRDTAIMQMDATIMTQKKEIEEQKAALEEKDAAIEEQKAAIEEKDAALEEQKASLEEQKASLRAAVLALSKSGMNAEMIAKTLNIGEEKIQEILS
;
A
#
# COMPACT_ATOMS: atom_id res chain seq x y z
N PRO A 1 16.25 3.46 18.19
CA PRO A 1 15.81 3.75 19.58
C PRO A 1 14.47 3.08 19.81
N ASP A 2 14.21 2.56 21.00
CA ASP A 2 12.93 1.92 21.33
C ASP A 2 11.87 3.01 21.55
N PRO A 3 10.78 3.07 20.76
CA PRO A 3 9.73 4.08 20.89
C PRO A 3 9.13 4.16 22.30
N PHE A 4 9.10 3.04 23.03
CA PHE A 4 8.66 3.02 24.43
C PHE A 4 9.58 3.86 25.33
N VAL A 5 10.90 3.73 25.15
CA VAL A 5 11.89 4.46 25.94
C VAL A 5 11.82 5.96 25.68
N GLU A 6 11.55 6.36 24.43
CA GLU A 6 11.39 7.77 24.06
C GLU A 6 10.07 8.38 24.57
N SER A 7 9.08 7.55 24.91
CA SER A 7 7.79 8.00 25.43
C SER A 7 7.80 8.32 26.95
N LEU A 8 8.86 7.96 27.68
CA LEU A 8 8.97 8.19 29.11
C LEU A 8 9.18 9.69 29.41
N GLN A 9 8.20 10.30 30.08
CA GLN A 9 8.20 11.74 30.37
C GLN A 9 8.90 12.13 31.69
N HIS A 10 9.34 11.16 32.48
CA HIS A 10 9.90 11.36 33.82
C HIS A 10 11.21 10.58 33.99
N ASP A 11 12.07 11.04 34.91
CA ASP A 11 13.29 10.33 35.30
C ASP A 11 12.94 8.91 35.77
N SER A 12 13.37 7.92 35.00
CA SER A 12 12.97 6.52 35.17
C SER A 12 14.18 5.60 35.17
N ILE A 13 14.13 4.54 35.99
CA ILE A 13 15.12 3.46 35.98
C ILE A 13 14.51 2.25 35.29
N ILE A 14 15.11 1.79 34.19
CA ILE A 14 14.65 0.61 33.46
C ILE A 14 15.50 -0.59 33.88
N VAL A 15 14.85 -1.59 34.48
CA VAL A 15 15.50 -2.85 34.88
C VAL A 15 15.09 -3.95 33.92
N GLN A 16 16.07 -4.54 33.23
CA GLN A 16 15.84 -5.68 32.34
C GLN A 16 15.84 -6.99 33.14
N ILE A 17 14.68 -7.40 33.61
CA ILE A 17 14.49 -8.62 34.43
C ILE A 17 15.16 -9.88 33.83
N PRO A 18 15.07 -10.17 32.52
CA PRO A 18 15.71 -11.36 31.94
C PRO A 18 17.25 -11.40 32.09
N ARG A 19 17.88 -10.25 32.36
CA ARG A 19 19.33 -10.13 32.56
C ARG A 19 19.77 -10.29 34.02
N LEU A 20 18.83 -10.48 34.94
CA LEU A 20 19.11 -10.66 36.38
C LEU A 20 19.52 -12.11 36.72
N ARG A 21 19.59 -13.01 35.73
CA ARG A 21 19.92 -14.43 35.93
C ARG A 21 21.40 -14.65 36.26
N GLY A 22 21.66 -15.45 37.31
CA GLY A 22 22.94 -16.17 37.46
C GLY A 22 23.91 -15.67 38.53
N ARG A 23 24.43 -14.44 38.45
CA ARG A 23 25.48 -13.96 39.38
C ARG A 23 25.11 -12.64 40.04
N VAL A 24 24.85 -12.72 41.34
CA VAL A 24 24.69 -11.57 42.24
C VAL A 24 26.07 -11.23 42.79
N ASN A 25 26.68 -10.15 42.30
CA ASN A 25 28.04 -9.72 42.71
C ASN A 25 28.01 -8.48 43.60
N ASN A 26 26.91 -7.74 43.62
CA ASN A 26 26.76 -6.54 44.42
C ASN A 26 25.39 -6.49 45.12
N ARG A 27 25.25 -5.55 46.07
CA ARG A 27 24.03 -5.38 46.86
C ARG A 27 22.82 -5.02 45.99
N LEU A 28 22.99 -4.23 44.93
CA LEU A 28 21.91 -3.85 44.02
C LEU A 28 21.39 -5.07 43.25
N GLU A 29 22.27 -5.89 42.69
CA GLU A 29 21.93 -7.16 42.03
C GLU A 29 21.25 -8.12 43.00
N LYS A 30 21.64 -8.11 44.28
CA LYS A 30 20.99 -8.91 45.34
C LYS A 30 19.59 -8.42 45.64
N ILE A 31 19.36 -7.11 45.58
CA ILE A 31 18.03 -6.53 45.71
C ILE A 31 17.18 -6.86 44.47
N LEU A 32 17.76 -6.76 43.28
CA LEU A 32 17.03 -7.01 42.04
C LEU A 32 16.75 -8.51 41.82
N SER A 33 17.54 -9.42 42.40
CA SER A 33 17.35 -10.87 42.23
C SER A 33 16.03 -11.40 42.78
N VAL A 34 15.34 -10.65 43.66
CA VAL A 34 13.98 -11.00 44.10
C VAL A 34 12.96 -10.97 42.96
N PHE A 35 13.28 -10.29 41.85
CA PHE A 35 12.47 -10.23 40.64
C PHE A 35 12.93 -11.21 39.55
N ASP A 36 13.82 -12.16 39.85
CA ASP A 36 14.28 -13.14 38.87
C ASP A 36 13.14 -14.08 38.44
N GLN A 37 12.58 -13.82 37.27
CA GLN A 37 11.52 -14.61 36.64
C GLN A 37 11.96 -16.05 36.24
N SER A 38 13.21 -16.45 36.48
CA SER A 38 13.59 -17.87 36.39
C SER A 38 12.94 -18.73 37.47
N GLN A 39 12.50 -18.13 38.58
CA GLN A 39 11.90 -18.81 39.73
C GLN A 39 10.37 -18.78 39.72
N ILE A 40 9.75 -18.56 38.57
CA ILE A 40 8.29 -18.57 38.44
C ILE A 40 7.72 -19.95 38.81
N TYR A 41 6.63 -19.95 39.58
CA TYR A 41 5.89 -21.15 39.92
C TYR A 41 5.30 -21.81 38.66
N PRO A 42 5.40 -23.14 38.51
CA PRO A 42 4.87 -23.83 37.33
C PRO A 42 3.37 -23.66 37.11
N ASP A 43 2.60 -23.58 38.21
CA ASP A 43 1.13 -23.51 38.18
C ASP A 43 0.58 -22.07 38.16
N ASP A 44 1.39 -21.09 38.56
CA ASP A 44 0.99 -19.68 38.62
C ASP A 44 2.17 -18.78 38.20
N GLN A 45 2.05 -18.23 36.99
CA GLN A 45 3.08 -17.38 36.39
C GLN A 45 3.30 -16.06 37.16
N ARG A 46 2.41 -15.73 38.11
CA ARG A 46 2.42 -14.50 38.91
C ARG A 46 3.18 -14.68 40.23
N MET A 47 3.50 -15.92 40.60
CA MET A 47 4.18 -16.24 41.85
C MET A 47 5.64 -16.62 41.58
N LEU A 48 6.55 -16.05 42.37
CA LEU A 48 7.98 -16.39 42.36
C LEU A 48 8.32 -17.20 43.61
N GLU A 49 9.08 -18.27 43.44
CA GLU A 49 9.68 -19.01 44.54
C GLU A 49 10.93 -18.27 45.04
N LEU A 50 10.88 -17.83 46.29
CA LEU A 50 11.96 -17.10 46.94
C LEU A 50 12.53 -17.93 48.07
N ASP A 51 13.83 -18.22 47.99
CA ASP A 51 14.56 -18.86 49.08
C ASP A 51 14.99 -17.82 50.11
N GLU A 52 14.24 -17.72 51.22
CA GLU A 52 14.50 -16.78 52.32
C GLU A 52 15.92 -16.90 52.90
N ASN A 53 16.51 -18.10 52.84
CA ASN A 53 17.85 -18.34 53.39
C ASN A 53 18.95 -17.59 52.62
N LYS A 54 18.72 -17.25 51.34
CA LYS A 54 19.67 -16.47 50.52
C LYS A 54 19.79 -15.01 50.94
N TYR A 55 18.86 -14.54 51.76
CA TYR A 55 18.67 -13.14 52.09
C TYR A 55 18.70 -12.82 53.59
N GLY A 56 18.74 -13.85 54.45
CA GLY A 56 18.69 -13.70 55.91
C GLY A 56 19.90 -13.01 56.55
N ASP A 57 20.95 -12.74 55.78
CA ASP A 57 22.13 -11.95 56.18
C ASP A 57 21.91 -10.43 56.06
N ASP A 58 20.86 -9.97 55.38
CA ASP A 58 20.51 -8.55 55.24
C ASP A 58 19.11 -8.29 55.84
N ALA A 59 19.08 -7.51 56.93
CA ALA A 59 17.85 -7.16 57.64
C ALA A 59 16.90 -6.30 56.79
N GLU A 60 17.44 -5.43 55.92
CA GLU A 60 16.62 -4.63 55.00
C GLU A 60 15.99 -5.52 53.94
N MET A 61 16.75 -6.50 53.43
CA MET A 61 16.23 -7.46 52.47
C MET A 61 15.12 -8.32 53.07
N THR A 62 15.34 -8.80 54.30
CA THR A 62 14.33 -9.57 55.05
C THR A 62 13.03 -8.77 55.20
N HIS A 63 13.13 -7.46 55.47
CA HIS A 63 11.96 -6.58 55.54
C HIS A 63 11.26 -6.41 54.19
N ILE A 64 12.00 -6.27 53.09
CA ILE A 64 11.45 -6.21 51.73
C ILE A 64 10.70 -7.50 51.40
N LEU A 65 11.31 -8.67 51.64
CA LEU A 65 10.70 -9.97 51.40
C LEU A 65 9.41 -10.14 52.20
N HIS A 66 9.42 -9.79 53.49
CA HIS A 66 8.22 -9.89 54.32
C HIS A 66 7.08 -9.00 53.80
N ARG A 67 7.40 -7.79 53.33
CA ARG A 67 6.41 -6.89 52.71
C ARG A 67 5.85 -7.48 51.41
N LEU A 68 6.71 -8.04 50.55
CA LEU A 68 6.30 -8.67 49.29
C LEU A 68 5.42 -9.91 49.55
N GLN A 69 5.81 -10.77 50.48
CA GLN A 69 5.03 -11.95 50.89
C GLN A 69 3.68 -11.57 51.49
N SER A 70 3.64 -10.53 52.34
CA SER A 70 2.40 -10.04 52.94
C SER A 70 1.44 -9.50 51.87
N ALA A 71 1.97 -8.80 50.86
CA ALA A 71 1.17 -8.32 49.73
C ALA A 71 0.66 -9.50 48.87
N ALA A 72 1.52 -10.48 48.58
CA ALA A 72 1.14 -11.68 47.84
C ALA A 72 0.10 -12.53 48.59
N ALA A 73 0.18 -12.59 49.93
CA ALA A 73 -0.78 -13.31 50.76
C ALA A 73 -2.16 -12.62 50.87
N ASN A 74 -2.23 -11.31 50.59
CA ASN A 74 -3.45 -10.53 50.75
C ASN A 74 -4.48 -10.85 49.64
N PRO A 75 -5.68 -11.38 49.99
CA PRO A 75 -6.69 -11.77 49.00
C PRO A 75 -7.25 -10.58 48.22
N ASP A 76 -7.37 -9.40 48.82
CA ASP A 76 -7.87 -8.21 48.13
C ASP A 76 -6.89 -7.75 47.05
N ILE A 77 -5.58 -7.84 47.32
CA ILE A 77 -4.55 -7.53 46.33
C ILE A 77 -4.59 -8.55 45.19
N ARG A 78 -4.68 -9.85 45.49
CA ARG A 78 -4.80 -10.88 44.44
C ARG A 78 -6.05 -10.70 43.58
N ASN A 79 -7.20 -10.44 44.20
CA ASN A 79 -8.46 -10.25 43.48
C ASN A 79 -8.40 -9.04 42.56
N ARG A 80 -7.80 -7.93 43.04
CA ARG A 80 -7.57 -6.75 42.20
C ARG A 80 -6.62 -7.04 41.05
N MET A 81 -5.51 -7.72 41.28
CA MET A 81 -4.58 -8.13 40.21
C MET A 81 -5.26 -9.01 39.17
N ASN A 82 -6.06 -10.00 39.61
CA ASN A 82 -6.80 -10.87 38.69
C ASN A 82 -7.82 -10.09 37.84
N ALA A 83 -8.58 -9.18 38.46
CA ALA A 83 -9.54 -8.34 37.75
C ALA A 83 -8.86 -7.34 36.80
N GLU A 84 -7.71 -6.78 37.20
CA GLU A 84 -6.88 -5.93 36.35
C GLU A 84 -6.40 -6.72 35.13
N ASP A 85 -5.85 -7.91 35.29
CA ASP A 85 -5.36 -8.72 34.16
C ASP A 85 -6.47 -9.09 33.18
N GLU A 86 -7.66 -9.48 33.67
CA GLU A 86 -8.82 -9.76 32.80
C GLU A 86 -9.23 -8.54 31.97
N PHE A 87 -9.21 -7.35 32.57
CA PHE A 87 -9.60 -6.12 31.90
C PHE A 87 -8.53 -5.59 30.94
N PHE A 88 -7.26 -5.63 31.35
CA PHE A 88 -6.14 -5.17 30.55
C PHE A 88 -5.87 -6.10 29.38
N GLN A 89 -5.98 -7.42 29.54
CA GLN A 89 -5.82 -8.35 28.43
C GLN A 89 -6.83 -8.08 27.31
N ALA A 90 -8.10 -7.86 27.66
CA ALA A 90 -9.13 -7.53 26.67
C ALA A 90 -8.86 -6.18 25.96
N LEU A 91 -8.27 -5.21 26.66
CA LEU A 91 -7.87 -3.93 26.07
C LEU A 91 -6.65 -4.08 25.17
N GLU A 92 -5.62 -4.81 25.60
CA GLU A 92 -4.40 -5.08 24.82
C GLU A 92 -4.73 -5.83 23.52
N ASP A 93 -5.59 -6.85 23.60
CA ASP A 93 -6.09 -7.59 22.43
C ASP A 93 -6.81 -6.65 21.45
N ARG A 94 -7.67 -5.78 21.98
CA ARG A 94 -8.40 -4.80 21.17
C ARG A 94 -7.47 -3.78 20.53
N ASP A 95 -6.53 -3.24 21.28
CA ASP A 95 -5.58 -2.24 20.78
C ASP A 95 -4.65 -2.86 19.73
N THR A 96 -4.24 -4.12 19.91
CA THR A 96 -3.51 -4.90 18.90
C THR A 96 -4.34 -5.08 17.64
N ALA A 97 -5.62 -5.43 17.77
CA ALA A 97 -6.53 -5.58 16.64
C ALA A 97 -6.75 -4.25 15.90
N ILE A 98 -6.90 -3.13 16.63
CA ILE A 98 -7.00 -1.78 16.05
C ILE A 98 -5.73 -1.45 15.26
N MET A 99 -4.55 -1.69 15.83
CA MET A 99 -3.28 -1.43 15.15
C MET A 99 -3.12 -2.24 13.85
N GLN A 100 -3.53 -3.51 13.86
CA GLN A 100 -3.53 -4.36 12.66
C GLN A 100 -4.52 -3.87 11.60
N MET A 101 -5.70 -3.41 12.04
CA MET A 101 -6.72 -2.86 11.16
C MET A 101 -6.27 -1.54 10.53
N ASP A 102 -5.63 -0.65 11.30
CA ASP A 102 -5.05 0.59 10.79
C ASP A 102 -3.94 0.33 9.76
N ALA A 103 -3.06 -0.64 10.01
CA ALA A 103 -2.05 -1.05 9.04
C ALA A 103 -2.70 -1.56 7.72
N THR A 104 -3.76 -2.33 7.83
CA THR A 104 -4.52 -2.83 6.68
C THR A 104 -5.19 -1.68 5.92
N ILE A 105 -5.78 -0.70 6.62
CA ILE A 105 -6.39 0.48 6.00
C ILE A 105 -5.34 1.32 5.27
N MET A 106 -4.15 1.50 5.86
CA MET A 106 -3.06 2.25 5.21
C MET A 106 -2.60 1.58 3.91
N THR A 107 -2.45 0.25 3.90
CA THR A 107 -2.06 -0.49 2.68
C THR A 107 -3.13 -0.39 1.60
N GLN A 108 -4.42 -0.59 1.96
CA GLN A 108 -5.53 -0.45 1.02
C GLN A 108 -5.65 0.96 0.44
N LYS A 109 -5.44 2.02 1.25
CA LYS A 109 -5.44 3.40 0.74
C LYS A 109 -4.38 3.62 -0.32
N LYS A 110 -3.17 3.08 -0.09
CA LYS A 110 -2.07 3.19 -1.05
C LYS A 110 -2.39 2.47 -2.36
N GLU A 111 -2.95 1.27 -2.30
CA GLU A 111 -3.39 0.53 -3.50
C GLU A 111 -4.47 1.28 -4.29
N ILE A 112 -5.42 1.91 -3.59
CA ILE A 112 -6.46 2.74 -4.23
C ILE A 112 -5.85 3.96 -4.93
N GLU A 113 -4.87 4.63 -4.31
CA GLU A 113 -4.17 5.76 -4.94
C GLU A 113 -3.42 5.33 -6.20
N GLU A 114 -2.73 4.19 -6.17
CA GLU A 114 -2.03 3.63 -7.33
C GLU A 114 -3.01 3.26 -8.46
N GLN A 115 -4.15 2.64 -8.14
CA GLN A 115 -5.19 2.32 -9.12
C GLN A 115 -5.80 3.58 -9.73
N LYS A 116 -6.01 4.64 -8.94
CA LYS A 116 -6.54 5.90 -9.42
C LYS A 116 -5.59 6.58 -10.41
N ALA A 117 -4.29 6.61 -10.09
CA ALA A 117 -3.27 7.14 -11.01
C ALA A 117 -3.22 6.36 -12.33
N ALA A 118 -3.31 5.03 -12.28
CA ALA A 118 -3.34 4.20 -13.49
C ALA A 118 -4.62 4.41 -14.34
N LEU A 119 -5.76 4.73 -13.71
CA LEU A 119 -6.98 5.10 -14.44
C LEU A 119 -6.83 6.46 -15.13
N GLU A 120 -6.27 7.46 -14.44
CA GLU A 120 -6.02 8.79 -15.02
C GLU A 120 -5.09 8.70 -16.24
N GLU A 121 -4.05 7.85 -16.21
CA GLU A 121 -3.17 7.60 -17.36
C GLU A 121 -3.91 6.95 -18.54
N LYS A 122 -4.79 5.98 -18.26
CA LYS A 122 -5.61 5.34 -19.30
C LYS A 122 -6.58 6.31 -19.93
N ASP A 123 -7.22 7.17 -19.13
CA ASP A 123 -8.15 8.18 -19.65
C ASP A 123 -7.41 9.17 -20.57
N ALA A 124 -6.21 9.61 -20.18
CA ALA A 124 -5.37 10.46 -21.02
C ALA A 124 -5.00 9.78 -22.36
N ALA A 125 -4.61 8.50 -22.31
CA ALA A 125 -4.29 7.73 -23.52
C ALA A 125 -5.50 7.54 -24.44
N ILE A 126 -6.71 7.39 -23.89
CA ILE A 126 -7.95 7.31 -24.66
C ILE A 126 -8.25 8.64 -25.35
N GLU A 127 -8.07 9.77 -24.66
CA GLU A 127 -8.26 11.09 -25.27
C GLU A 127 -7.26 11.36 -26.40
N GLU A 128 -5.99 10.96 -26.24
CA GLU A 128 -5.00 11.03 -27.31
C GLU A 128 -5.40 10.18 -28.53
N GLN A 129 -5.88 8.95 -28.31
CA GLN A 129 -6.36 8.09 -29.38
C GLN A 129 -7.57 8.68 -30.10
N LYS A 130 -8.52 9.31 -29.38
CA LYS A 130 -9.66 9.99 -30.00
C LYS A 130 -9.20 11.13 -30.91
N ALA A 131 -8.29 11.98 -30.42
CA ALA A 131 -7.76 13.08 -31.22
C ALA A 131 -7.05 12.57 -32.50
N ALA A 132 -6.28 11.49 -32.39
CA ALA A 132 -5.63 10.87 -33.55
C ALA A 132 -6.61 10.25 -34.56
N ILE A 133 -7.77 9.76 -34.10
CA ILE A 133 -8.83 9.27 -34.98
C ILE A 133 -9.51 10.44 -35.70
N GLU A 134 -9.84 11.52 -34.98
CA GLU A 134 -10.43 12.72 -35.58
C GLU A 134 -9.53 13.33 -36.67
N GLU A 135 -8.22 13.38 -36.45
CA GLU A 135 -7.25 13.84 -37.45
C GLU A 135 -7.23 12.95 -38.70
N LYS A 136 -7.27 11.62 -38.52
CA LYS A 136 -7.34 10.68 -39.64
C LYS A 136 -8.63 10.80 -40.44
N ASP A 137 -9.76 10.99 -39.76
CA ASP A 137 -11.05 11.18 -40.42
C ASP A 137 -11.05 12.48 -41.24
N ALA A 138 -10.50 13.56 -40.70
CA ALA A 138 -10.35 14.82 -41.44
C ALA A 138 -9.46 14.66 -42.69
N ALA A 139 -8.31 13.97 -42.55
CA ALA A 139 -7.42 13.70 -43.68
C ALA A 139 -8.08 12.81 -44.76
N LEU A 140 -8.91 11.85 -44.36
CA LEU A 140 -9.66 11.00 -45.29
C LEU A 140 -10.71 11.81 -46.06
N GLU A 141 -11.42 12.73 -45.41
CA GLU A 141 -12.37 13.61 -46.09
C GLU A 141 -11.68 14.55 -47.09
N GLU A 142 -10.50 15.08 -46.75
CA GLU A 142 -9.70 15.89 -47.68
C GLU A 142 -9.26 15.08 -48.91
N GLN A 143 -8.80 13.84 -48.71
CA GLN A 143 -8.44 12.95 -49.82
C GLN A 143 -9.63 12.62 -50.72
N LYS A 144 -10.82 12.36 -50.13
CA LYS A 144 -12.05 12.12 -50.91
C LYS A 144 -12.41 13.35 -51.75
N ALA A 145 -12.34 14.54 -51.17
CA ALA A 145 -12.64 15.79 -51.88
C ALA A 145 -11.67 16.01 -53.06
N SER A 146 -10.37 15.81 -52.84
CA SER A 146 -9.35 15.92 -53.91
C SER A 146 -9.57 14.90 -55.03
N LEU A 147 -9.94 13.67 -54.68
CA LEU A 147 -10.22 12.61 -55.66
C LEU A 147 -11.48 12.92 -56.49
N GLU A 148 -12.53 13.47 -55.89
CA GLU A 148 -13.72 13.93 -56.63
C GLU A 148 -13.40 15.11 -57.56
N GLU A 149 -12.56 16.06 -57.13
CA GLU A 149 -12.09 17.15 -57.99
C GLU A 149 -11.28 16.64 -59.18
N GLN A 150 -10.37 15.68 -58.96
CA GLN A 150 -9.61 15.04 -60.03
C GLN A 150 -10.53 14.32 -61.03
N LYS A 151 -11.53 13.57 -60.55
CA LYS A 151 -12.54 12.94 -61.40
C LYS A 151 -13.33 13.96 -62.21
N ALA A 152 -13.74 15.07 -61.60
CA ALA A 152 -14.50 16.14 -62.28
C ALA A 152 -13.66 16.80 -63.38
N SER A 153 -12.40 17.14 -63.09
CA SER A 153 -11.45 17.68 -64.06
C SER A 153 -11.18 16.72 -65.21
N LEU A 154 -11.04 15.41 -64.92
CA LEU A 154 -10.86 14.37 -65.94
C LEU A 154 -12.07 14.30 -66.88
N ARG A 155 -13.29 14.29 -66.33
CA ARG A 155 -14.53 14.30 -67.12
C ARG A 155 -14.63 15.54 -67.99
N ALA A 156 -14.31 16.71 -67.45
CA ALA A 156 -14.32 17.96 -68.20
C ALA A 156 -13.33 17.95 -69.37
N ALA A 157 -12.11 17.45 -69.15
CA ALA A 157 -11.09 17.32 -70.20
C ALA A 157 -11.53 16.35 -71.31
N VAL A 158 -12.07 15.19 -70.96
CA VAL A 158 -12.59 14.20 -71.93
C VAL A 158 -13.72 14.81 -72.77
N LEU A 159 -14.67 15.51 -72.14
CA LEU A 159 -15.78 16.18 -72.84
C LEU A 159 -15.29 17.30 -73.78
N ALA A 160 -14.30 18.08 -73.37
CA ALA A 160 -13.73 19.14 -74.19
C ALA A 160 -13.01 18.59 -75.44
N LEU A 161 -12.22 17.52 -75.27
CA LEU A 161 -11.52 16.87 -76.38
C LEU A 161 -12.50 16.19 -77.33
N SER A 162 -13.56 15.54 -76.83
CA SER A 162 -14.62 14.99 -77.66
C SER A 162 -15.34 16.06 -78.48
N LYS A 163 -15.71 17.20 -77.86
CA LYS A 163 -16.30 18.35 -78.57
C LYS A 163 -15.38 18.95 -79.63
N SER A 164 -14.06 18.82 -79.48
CA SER A 164 -13.07 19.25 -80.49
C SER A 164 -12.97 18.30 -81.70
N GLY A 165 -13.72 17.20 -81.71
CA GLY A 165 -13.78 16.25 -82.83
C GLY A 165 -12.81 15.07 -82.71
N MET A 166 -12.12 14.89 -81.57
CA MET A 166 -11.33 13.68 -81.33
C MET A 166 -12.24 12.48 -81.04
N ASN A 167 -11.91 11.32 -81.64
CA ASN A 167 -12.57 10.05 -81.31
C ASN A 167 -12.03 9.46 -80.00
N ALA A 168 -12.75 8.49 -79.42
CA ALA A 168 -12.41 7.89 -78.12
C ALA A 168 -10.97 7.34 -78.06
N GLU A 169 -10.50 6.71 -79.14
CA GLU A 169 -9.15 6.14 -79.25
C GLU A 169 -8.05 7.21 -79.19
N MET A 170 -8.25 8.38 -79.83
CA MET A 170 -7.30 9.49 -79.76
C MET A 170 -7.28 10.12 -78.37
N ILE A 171 -8.44 10.30 -77.73
CA ILE A 171 -8.52 10.83 -76.35
C ILE A 171 -7.82 9.88 -75.38
N ALA A 172 -7.98 8.56 -75.54
CA ALA A 172 -7.34 7.52 -74.74
C ALA A 172 -5.82 7.61 -74.79
N LYS A 173 -5.26 7.75 -76.00
CA LYS A 173 -3.82 7.94 -76.20
C LYS A 173 -3.33 9.29 -75.66
N THR A 174 -4.14 10.35 -75.76
CA THR A 174 -3.75 11.71 -75.34
C THR A 174 -3.71 11.87 -73.83
N LEU A 175 -4.71 11.35 -73.13
CA LEU A 175 -4.81 11.41 -71.67
C LEU A 175 -4.17 10.20 -70.97
N ASN A 176 -3.64 9.24 -71.74
CA ASN A 176 -3.07 7.98 -71.28
C ASN A 176 -4.01 7.21 -70.33
N ILE A 177 -5.26 7.05 -70.75
CA ILE A 177 -6.32 6.35 -70.01
C ILE A 177 -6.95 5.31 -70.92
N GLY A 178 -7.43 4.20 -70.34
CA GLY A 178 -8.10 3.14 -71.10
C GLY A 178 -9.32 3.65 -71.86
N GLU A 179 -9.48 3.18 -73.10
CA GLU A 179 -10.56 3.60 -74.00
C GLU A 179 -11.95 3.28 -73.42
N GLU A 180 -12.09 2.16 -72.69
CA GLU A 180 -13.30 1.78 -71.95
C GLU A 180 -13.73 2.87 -70.94
N LYS A 181 -12.76 3.44 -70.21
CA LYS A 181 -13.01 4.50 -69.21
C LYS A 181 -13.45 5.81 -69.86
N ILE A 182 -12.96 6.09 -71.07
CA ILE A 182 -13.40 7.27 -71.83
C ILE A 182 -14.80 7.06 -72.38
N GLN A 183 -15.12 5.86 -72.87
CA GLN A 183 -16.47 5.53 -73.29
C GLN A 183 -17.47 5.60 -72.12
N GLU A 184 -17.09 5.14 -70.93
CA GLU A 184 -17.89 5.27 -69.71
C GLU A 184 -18.12 6.74 -69.28
N ILE A 185 -17.15 7.63 -69.51
CA ILE A 185 -17.29 9.07 -69.24
C ILE A 185 -18.15 9.79 -70.29
N LEU A 186 -18.14 9.29 -71.53
CA LEU A 186 -18.88 9.87 -72.68
C LEU A 186 -20.28 9.27 -72.88
N SER A 187 -20.64 8.21 -72.15
CA SER A 187 -21.98 7.59 -72.16
C SER A 187 -22.95 8.36 -71.26
#